data_AF-A0A257JDQ8-F1
#
_entry.id   AF-A0A257JDQ8-F1
#
_cell.length_a   1.000
_cell.length_b   1.000
_cell.length_c   1.000
_cell.angle_alpha   90.00
_cell.angle_beta   90.00
_cell.angle_gamma   90.00
#
_symmetry.space_group_name_H-M   'P 1'
#
loop_
_entity.id
_entity.type
_entity.pdbx_description
1 polymer ?
#
loop_
_entity_poly.entity_id
_entity_poly.type
_entity_poly.pdbx_seq_one_letter_code
_entity_poly.pdbx_strand_id
1 'polypeptide(L)'
;DLTGGACAEYLDLQPAWALDEIIANPSRLDPRMLESMTSTYKNKIDVLSAQRKFGEAFTFAPEVITRTLDIVSQSHQTLIVDLPRHVENWSDAVILGSSDVYIITDFSVPGLKSARRMVNDLTNQFGE
;
A
#
# COMPACT_ATOMS: atom_id res chain seq x y z
N ASP A 1 -12.24 4.13 -6.11
CA ASP A 1 -11.08 4.84 -5.52
C ASP A 1 -10.59 3.96 -4.39
N LEU A 2 -9.44 3.31 -4.59
CA LEU A 2 -8.85 2.34 -3.66
C LEU A 2 -7.73 3.01 -2.84
N THR A 3 -7.04 3.97 -3.46
CA THR A 3 -5.92 4.74 -2.90
C THR A 3 -6.27 5.64 -1.71
N GLY A 4 -7.55 5.81 -1.40
CA GLY A 4 -8.06 6.61 -0.28
C GLY A 4 -7.93 5.94 1.10
N GLY A 5 -7.42 4.70 1.17
CA GLY A 5 -7.39 3.93 2.44
C GLY A 5 -8.73 3.25 2.77
N ALA A 6 -9.58 3.04 1.76
CA ALA A 6 -10.91 2.45 1.91
C ALA A 6 -10.90 0.91 1.94
N CYS A 7 -9.73 0.26 1.84
CA CYS A 7 -9.63 -1.20 1.74
C CYS A 7 -10.33 -1.92 2.91
N ALA A 8 -10.15 -1.42 4.14
CA ALA A 8 -10.84 -1.94 5.31
C ALA A 8 -12.38 -1.78 5.19
N GLU A 9 -12.86 -0.63 4.73
CA GLU A 9 -14.29 -0.35 4.60
C GLU A 9 -14.97 -1.26 3.55
N TYR A 10 -14.31 -1.57 2.44
CA TYR A 10 -14.82 -2.54 1.45
C TYR A 10 -14.99 -3.95 2.03
N LEU A 11 -14.29 -4.27 3.12
CA LEU A 11 -14.36 -5.53 3.83
C LEU A 11 -15.20 -5.45 5.11
N ASP A 12 -15.92 -4.36 5.34
CA ASP A 12 -16.70 -4.11 6.57
C ASP A 12 -15.82 -4.17 7.84
N LEU A 13 -14.59 -3.66 7.72
CA LEU A 13 -13.62 -3.52 8.81
C LEU A 13 -13.39 -2.04 9.14
N GLN A 14 -13.00 -1.78 10.38
CA GLN A 14 -12.49 -0.46 10.77
C GLN A 14 -11.00 -0.34 10.40
N PRO A 15 -10.56 0.76 9.77
CA PRO A 15 -9.14 1.04 9.59
C PRO A 15 -8.46 1.18 10.97
N ALA A 16 -7.42 0.38 11.21
CA ALA A 16 -6.71 0.35 12.50
C ALA A 16 -5.26 0.87 12.41
N TRP A 17 -4.80 1.24 11.22
CA TRP A 17 -3.41 1.64 11.03
C TRP A 17 -3.17 3.09 11.49
N ALA A 18 -2.61 3.23 12.69
CA ALA A 18 -2.31 4.52 13.30
C ALA A 18 -1.02 5.13 12.73
N LEU A 19 -1.12 5.68 11.52
CA LEU A 19 0.02 6.27 10.80
C LEU A 19 0.73 7.36 11.61
N ASP A 20 -0.02 8.21 12.30
CA ASP A 20 0.53 9.33 13.08
C ASP A 20 1.52 8.85 14.16
N GLU A 21 1.23 7.71 14.80
CA GLU A 21 2.11 7.14 15.83
C GLU A 21 3.41 6.59 15.24
N ILE A 22 3.34 5.97 14.06
CA ILE A 22 4.50 5.40 13.36
C ILE A 22 5.37 6.51 12.78
N ILE A 23 4.77 7.53 12.16
CA ILE A 23 5.50 8.68 11.61
C ILE A 23 6.23 9.43 12.73
N ALA A 24 5.61 9.58 13.91
CA ALA A 24 6.23 10.23 15.05
C ALA A 24 7.41 9.43 15.64
N ASN A 25 7.38 8.09 15.56
CA ASN A 25 8.47 7.25 16.05
C ASN A 25 8.67 5.94 15.24
N PRO A 26 9.33 6.01 14.07
CA PRO A 26 9.56 4.86 13.20
C PRO A 26 10.32 3.71 13.86
N SER A 27 11.15 4.01 14.86
CA SER A 27 11.97 3.00 15.55
C SER A 27 11.12 1.98 16.31
N ARG A 28 9.91 2.36 16.75
CA ARG A 28 8.97 1.52 17.49
C ARG A 28 8.19 0.51 16.65
N LEU A 29 8.27 0.61 15.32
CA LEU A 29 7.58 -0.31 14.43
C LEU A 29 8.12 -1.74 14.62
N ASP A 30 7.37 -2.58 15.32
CA ASP A 30 7.69 -3.98 15.58
C ASP A 30 6.49 -4.88 15.23
N PRO A 31 6.68 -6.21 15.15
CA PRO A 31 5.60 -7.13 14.80
C PRO A 31 4.37 -7.02 15.72
N ARG A 32 4.55 -6.78 17.01
CA ARG A 32 3.43 -6.69 17.97
C ARG A 32 2.63 -5.41 17.79
N MET A 33 3.30 -4.30 17.55
CA MET A 33 2.66 -3.02 17.23
C MET A 33 1.88 -3.14 15.92
N LEU A 34 2.46 -3.81 14.92
CA LEU A 34 1.79 -4.01 13.63
C LEU A 34 0.55 -4.92 13.75
N GLU A 35 0.63 -6.01 14.52
CA GLU A 35 -0.53 -6.86 14.85
C GLU A 35 -1.65 -6.04 15.49
N SER A 36 -1.34 -5.13 16.41
CA SER A 36 -2.36 -4.28 17.06
C SER A 36 -3.02 -3.26 16.11
N MET A 37 -2.37 -2.98 14.98
CA MET A 37 -2.82 -2.04 13.95
C MET A 37 -3.44 -2.74 12.72
N THR A 38 -3.57 -4.06 12.79
CA THR A 38 -4.09 -4.90 11.71
C THR A 38 -5.54 -5.25 11.98
N SER A 39 -6.39 -5.09 10.97
CA SER A 39 -7.79 -5.54 11.02
C SER A 39 -7.95 -6.84 10.25
N THR A 40 -8.59 -7.84 10.85
CA THR A 40 -8.73 -9.17 10.25
C THR A 40 -10.15 -9.43 9.75
N TYR A 41 -10.29 -9.71 8.46
CA TYR A 41 -11.55 -10.15 7.85
C TYR A 41 -11.70 -11.66 7.95
N LYS A 42 -12.68 -12.11 8.75
CA LYS A 42 -13.10 -13.52 8.87
C LYS A 42 -11.94 -14.52 9.12
N ASN A 43 -10.89 -14.10 9.82
CA ASN A 43 -9.67 -14.87 10.08
C ASN A 43 -8.97 -15.39 8.80
N LYS A 44 -9.08 -14.65 7.69
CA LYS A 44 -8.54 -15.05 6.38
C LYS A 44 -7.68 -13.98 5.71
N ILE A 45 -8.02 -12.71 5.92
CA ILE A 45 -7.34 -11.58 5.29
C ILE A 45 -7.02 -10.58 6.38
N ASP A 46 -5.76 -10.27 6.52
CA ASP A 46 -5.27 -9.21 7.39
C ASP A 46 -5.08 -7.94 6.56
N VAL A 47 -5.58 -6.83 7.10
CA VAL A 47 -5.70 -5.56 6.39
C VAL A 47 -5.02 -4.47 7.20
N LEU A 48 -3.94 -3.94 6.64
CA LEU A 48 -3.29 -2.71 7.10
C LEU A 48 -3.85 -1.54 6.28
N SER A 49 -4.83 -0.85 6.83
CA SER A 49 -5.46 0.31 6.19
C SER A 49 -5.55 1.46 7.17
N ALA A 50 -5.21 2.65 6.68
CA ALA A 50 -5.26 3.88 7.45
C ALA A 50 -6.44 4.74 7.00
N GLN A 51 -7.05 5.45 7.94
CA GLN A 51 -8.07 6.45 7.62
C GLN A 51 -7.38 7.73 7.14
N ARG A 52 -7.54 8.10 5.87
CA ARG A 52 -7.07 9.40 5.38
C ARG A 52 -8.08 10.49 5.75
N LYS A 53 -7.65 11.53 6.47
CA LYS A 53 -8.48 12.73 6.67
C LYS A 53 -8.35 13.65 5.47
N PHE A 54 -9.43 14.37 5.17
CA PHE A 54 -9.44 15.35 4.10
C PHE A 54 -8.36 16.43 4.34
N GLY A 55 -7.51 16.66 3.34
CA GLY A 55 -6.43 17.66 3.41
C GLY A 55 -5.15 17.21 4.11
N GLU A 56 -5.09 15.99 4.66
CA GLU A 56 -3.85 15.44 5.21
C GLU A 56 -3.01 14.82 4.09
N ALA A 57 -1.81 15.37 3.89
CA ALA A 57 -0.75 14.72 3.12
C ALA A 57 0.15 13.96 4.11
N PHE A 58 0.20 12.63 3.97
CA PHE A 58 1.14 11.82 4.74
C PHE A 58 2.42 11.66 3.93
N THR A 59 3.52 12.18 4.45
CA THR A 59 4.85 11.88 3.92
C THR A 59 5.47 10.81 4.78
N PHE A 60 5.72 9.64 4.20
CA PHE A 60 6.43 8.57 4.87
C PHE A 60 7.92 8.70 4.64
N ALA A 61 8.70 8.42 5.67
CA ALA A 61 10.09 8.00 5.47
C ALA A 61 10.04 6.63 4.77
N PRO A 62 10.72 6.43 3.62
CA PRO A 62 10.65 5.17 2.87
C PRO A 62 10.96 3.93 3.72
N GLU A 63 11.82 4.09 4.73
CA GLU A 63 12.23 3.06 5.68
C GLU A 63 11.05 2.51 6.51
N VAL A 64 10.02 3.32 6.75
CA VAL A 64 8.81 2.87 7.46
C VAL A 64 8.04 1.87 6.61
N ILE A 65 7.89 2.14 5.32
CA ILE A 65 7.16 1.28 4.40
C ILE A 65 7.93 -0.01 4.18
N THR A 66 9.23 0.06 3.88
CA THR A 66 10.04 -1.15 3.69
C THR A 66 10.07 -2.02 4.95
N ARG A 67 10.27 -1.43 6.14
CA ARG A 67 10.23 -2.16 7.41
C ARG A 67 8.86 -2.79 7.68
N THR A 68 7.76 -2.11 7.32
CA THR A 68 6.41 -2.67 7.44
C THR A 68 6.29 -3.92 6.57
N LEU A 69 6.69 -3.84 5.29
CA LEU A 69 6.65 -4.96 4.37
C LEU A 69 7.57 -6.12 4.80
N ASP A 70 8.74 -5.82 5.35
CA ASP A 70 9.67 -6.82 5.90
C ASP A 70 9.08 -7.58 7.09
N ILE A 71 8.31 -6.90 7.94
CA ILE A 71 7.63 -7.55 9.07
C ILE A 71 6.47 -8.42 8.59
N VAL A 72 5.63 -7.91 7.69
CA VAL A 72 4.44 -8.64 7.20
C VAL A 72 4.84 -9.85 6.36
N SER A 73 5.91 -9.75 5.57
CA SER A 73 6.41 -10.85 4.74
C SER A 73 6.92 -12.05 5.53
N GLN A 74 7.24 -11.89 6.82
CA GLN A 74 7.63 -13.01 7.68
C GLN A 74 6.43 -13.85 8.13
N SER A 75 5.23 -13.28 8.17
CA SER A 75 4.02 -13.95 8.67
C SER A 75 2.99 -14.26 7.57
N HIS A 76 3.12 -13.66 6.38
CA HIS A 76 2.16 -13.80 5.29
C HIS A 76 2.80 -14.38 4.03
N GLN A 77 2.10 -15.33 3.40
CA GLN A 77 2.55 -15.93 2.14
C GLN A 77 2.33 -15.01 0.93
N THR A 78 1.37 -14.10 1.01
CA THR A 78 1.00 -13.21 -0.09
C THR A 78 0.71 -11.82 0.47
N LEU A 79 1.35 -10.83 -0.13
CA LEU A 79 1.18 -9.42 0.21
C LEU A 79 0.60 -8.70 -1.00
N ILE A 80 -0.49 -7.97 -0.80
CA ILE A 80 -1.09 -7.12 -1.82
C ILE A 80 -0.92 -5.68 -1.34
N VAL A 81 -0.21 -4.88 -2.14
CA VAL A 81 0.01 -3.46 -1.83
C VAL A 81 -0.81 -2.62 -2.80
N ASP A 82 -1.72 -1.81 -2.27
CA ASP A 82 -2.46 -0.83 -3.05
C ASP A 82 -1.63 0.45 -3.20
N LEU A 83 -1.06 0.65 -4.40
CA LEU A 83 -0.20 1.77 -4.70
C LEU A 83 -1.01 2.98 -5.21
N PRO A 84 -0.69 4.21 -4.76
CA PRO A 84 -1.21 5.42 -5.39
C PRO A 84 -0.80 5.49 -6.86
N ARG A 85 -1.61 6.19 -7.68
CA ARG A 85 -1.26 6.42 -9.10
C ARG A 85 -0.12 7.43 -9.27
N HIS A 86 0.07 8.31 -8.29
CA HIS A 86 1.20 9.22 -8.26
C HIS A 86 2.39 8.57 -7.54
N VAL A 87 3.59 8.99 -7.92
CA VAL A 87 4.83 8.48 -7.34
C VAL A 87 4.99 9.04 -5.93
N GLU A 88 5.20 8.14 -4.98
CA GLU A 88 5.67 8.45 -3.63
C GLU A 88 7.17 8.12 -3.53
N ASN A 89 7.86 8.69 -2.56
CA ASN A 89 9.31 8.45 -2.34
C ASN A 89 9.66 6.98 -2.00
N TRP A 90 8.67 6.13 -1.75
CA TRP A 90 8.80 4.70 -1.48
C TRP A 90 8.26 3.80 -2.59
N SER A 91 7.58 4.36 -3.61
CA SER A 91 6.93 3.57 -4.68
C SER A 91 7.91 2.67 -5.41
N ASP A 92 9.08 3.19 -5.78
CA ASP A 92 10.11 2.44 -6.52
C ASP A 92 10.59 1.19 -5.75
N ALA A 93 10.78 1.31 -4.42
CA ALA A 93 11.21 0.20 -3.59
C ALA A 93 10.16 -0.92 -3.54
N VAL A 94 8.87 -0.55 -3.47
CA VAL A 94 7.77 -1.51 -3.48
C VAL A 94 7.64 -2.19 -4.83
N ILE A 95 7.73 -1.42 -5.92
CA ILE A 95 7.64 -1.96 -7.29
C ILE A 95 8.79 -2.95 -7.54
N LEU A 96 10.03 -2.58 -7.21
CA LEU A 96 11.20 -3.46 -7.36
C LEU A 96 11.15 -4.71 -6.48
N GLY A 97 10.50 -4.63 -5.32
CA GLY A 97 10.29 -5.78 -4.43
C GLY A 97 9.11 -6.67 -4.79
N SER A 98 8.27 -6.25 -5.76
CA SER A 98 7.06 -6.99 -6.14
C SER A 98 7.37 -8.11 -7.12
N SER A 99 6.76 -9.28 -6.93
CA SER A 99 6.84 -10.37 -7.91
C SER A 99 6.00 -10.12 -9.16
N ASP A 100 4.84 -9.47 -8.98
CA ASP A 100 3.91 -9.15 -10.05
C ASP A 100 3.35 -7.74 -9.81
N VAL A 101 3.19 -6.96 -10.88
CA VAL A 101 2.59 -5.62 -10.85
C VAL A 101 1.36 -5.59 -11.74
N TYR A 102 0.21 -5.23 -11.17
CA TYR A 102 -1.08 -5.21 -11.87
C TYR A 102 -1.55 -3.77 -12.09
N ILE A 103 -1.85 -3.41 -13.34
CA ILE A 103 -2.46 -2.12 -13.69
C ILE A 103 -3.95 -2.31 -13.95
N ILE A 104 -4.77 -1.68 -13.12
CA ILE A 104 -6.23 -1.77 -13.19
C ILE A 104 -6.79 -0.60 -14.00
N THR A 105 -7.66 -0.89 -14.97
CA THR A 105 -8.32 0.11 -15.80
C THR A 105 -9.76 -0.28 -16.15
N ASP A 106 -10.52 0.68 -16.68
CA ASP A 106 -11.88 0.46 -17.16
C ASP A 106 -11.90 0.21 -18.68
N PHE A 107 -13.06 -0.18 -19.21
CA PHE A 107 -13.24 -0.42 -20.64
C PHE A 107 -13.53 0.87 -21.42
N SER A 108 -12.81 1.94 -21.11
CA SER A 108 -12.90 3.23 -21.80
C SER A 108 -11.65 3.51 -22.62
N VAL A 109 -11.78 4.21 -23.74
CA VAL A 109 -10.61 4.63 -24.55
C VAL A 109 -9.62 5.48 -23.74
N PRO A 110 -10.04 6.46 -22.91
CA PRO A 110 -9.13 7.19 -22.03
C PRO A 110 -8.43 6.29 -21.00
N GLY A 111 -9.16 5.37 -20.36
CA GLY A 111 -8.62 4.43 -19.38
C GLY A 111 -7.57 3.50 -19.98
N LEU A 112 -7.85 2.91 -21.14
CA LEU A 112 -6.89 2.06 -21.86
C LEU A 112 -5.64 2.84 -22.29
N LYS A 113 -5.80 4.08 -22.77
CA LYS A 113 -4.65 4.95 -23.11
C LYS A 113 -3.82 5.29 -21.87
N SER A 114 -4.46 5.53 -20.72
CA SER A 114 -3.76 5.83 -19.47
C SER A 114 -3.01 4.63 -18.93
N ALA A 115 -3.65 3.45 -18.92
CA ALA A 115 -3.02 2.20 -18.52
C ALA A 115 -1.81 1.87 -19.40
N ARG A 116 -1.93 2.03 -20.73
CA ARG A 116 -0.80 1.79 -21.65
C ARG A 116 0.38 2.73 -21.40
N ARG A 117 0.13 4.00 -21.05
CA ARG A 117 1.22 4.92 -20.66
C ARG A 117 1.90 4.44 -19.38
N MET A 118 1.13 4.08 -18.35
CA MET A 118 1.67 3.57 -17.09
C MET A 118 2.49 2.28 -17.29
N VAL A 119 2.02 1.35 -18.13
CA VAL A 119 2.82 0.16 -18.51
C VAL A 119 4.16 0.59 -19.09
N ASN A 120 4.15 1.46 -20.12
CA ASN A 120 5.38 1.90 -20.76
C ASN A 120 6.32 2.62 -19.79
N ASP A 121 5.78 3.47 -18.91
CA ASP A 121 6.57 4.23 -17.94
C ASP A 121 7.25 3.28 -16.94
N LEU A 122 6.50 2.29 -16.40
CA LEU A 122 7.04 1.28 -15.49
C LEU A 122 8.07 0.39 -16.18
N THR A 123 7.80 -0.11 -17.38
CA THR A 123 8.76 -0.94 -18.14
C THR A 123 10.04 -0.18 -18.46
N ASN A 124 9.94 1.12 -18.82
CA ASN A 124 11.11 1.94 -19.08
C ASN A 124 11.95 2.21 -17.83
N GLN A 125 11.30 2.35 -16.66
CA GLN A 125 11.97 2.69 -15.41
C GLN A 125 12.57 1.47 -14.70
N PHE A 126 11.86 0.33 -14.68
CA PHE A 126 12.22 -0.84 -13.88
C PHE A 126 12.66 -2.06 -14.70
N GLY A 127 12.51 -2.01 -16.03
CA GLY A 127 12.83 -3.13 -16.92
C GLY A 127 11.66 -4.09 -17.15
N GLU A 128 11.93 -5.20 -17.84
CA GLU A 128 11.05 -6.39 -17.84
C GLU A 128 11.31 -7.26 -16.60
#